data_AF-A0AAV1HWU0-F1
#
_entry.id   AF-A0AAV1HWU0-F1
#
_cell.length_a   1.000
_cell.length_b   1.000
_cell.length_c   1.000
_cell.angle_alpha   90.00
_cell.angle_beta   90.00
_cell.angle_gamma   90.00
#
_symmetry.space_group_name_H-M   'P 1'
#
loop_
_entity.id
_entity.type
_entity.pdbx_description
1 polymer ?
#
loop_
_entity_poly.entity_id
_entity_poly.type
_entity_poly.pdbx_seq_one_letter_code
_entity_poly.pdbx_strand_id
1 'polypeptide(L)'
;MRLFLASVLLVLHYGRSGNAASNCGLPTGSSPVDNSMWSSWHQTLKSQIESQDAKDAAGIDLLFYGDSLTELWRGTAWGFHSRLGPGIPAVFSRYFGQYDSVIAGAGGDTTANLWWRIKNGELPKNHMPKVVVMMVGANDLTAAYAQCGTWDQNDYYGAAATIAQQVQGIIGTIHETWPGTEIILLGILPRGTDYWDGGSGRTSWPNVLTGPIESLNRELKALEGSDANVTYVYCGSGFTTSSGINMQYIQDGQHPSVAGYEALGRCLSPLVAAYINNGSAAPAPGSAPGLDPASAAGAAQPGMPGPAAAGGRSAVASFSSATGPGNAGGAGDPSSGGSGSSGGSSSGGGGSGGGGSSAGSSSGGSSRGGPGSNSGPVGPGGGGPGGPGGTGPGLPGPGGPGQTGPGGPGGTASEG
;
A
#
# COMPACT_ATOMS: atom_id res chain seq x y z
N MET A 1 50.71 -8.37 3.34
CA MET A 1 49.97 -8.15 4.59
C MET A 1 49.81 -6.64 4.79
N ARG A 2 48.71 -6.04 4.31
CA ARG A 2 48.42 -4.61 4.47
C ARG A 2 47.17 -4.49 5.34
N LEU A 3 47.33 -4.00 6.56
CA LEU A 3 46.23 -3.71 7.47
C LEU A 3 45.47 -2.49 6.94
N PHE A 4 44.17 -2.65 6.69
CA PHE A 4 43.23 -1.54 6.58
C PHE A 4 42.65 -1.28 7.97
N LEU A 5 42.96 -0.12 8.55
CA LEU A 5 42.29 0.41 9.73
C LEU A 5 40.98 1.05 9.27
N ALA A 6 39.85 0.42 9.58
CA ALA A 6 38.53 1.02 9.43
C ALA A 6 38.32 2.03 10.58
N SER A 7 38.23 3.31 10.24
CA SER A 7 37.85 4.36 11.17
C SER A 7 36.33 4.32 11.36
N VAL A 8 35.88 3.77 12.49
CA VAL A 8 34.48 3.89 12.94
C VAL A 8 34.30 5.30 13.50
N LEU A 9 33.64 6.17 12.74
CA LEU A 9 33.21 7.48 13.23
C LEU A 9 31.92 7.29 14.03
N LEU A 10 32.03 7.23 15.37
CA LEU A 10 30.88 7.24 16.26
C LEU A 10 30.35 8.69 16.36
N VAL A 11 29.31 9.01 15.60
CA VAL A 11 28.58 10.29 15.75
C VAL A 11 27.63 10.16 16.94
N LEU A 12 28.08 10.64 18.10
CA LEU A 12 27.23 10.82 19.28
C LEU A 12 26.25 11.96 19.02
N HIS A 13 25.00 11.61 18.68
CA HIS A 13 23.90 12.56 18.70
C HIS A 13 23.52 12.86 20.15
N TYR A 14 23.84 14.07 20.62
CA TYR A 14 23.27 14.62 21.84
C TYR A 14 21.77 14.84 21.62
N GLY A 15 20.96 13.88 22.08
CA GLY A 15 19.51 13.99 22.11
C GLY A 15 19.08 15.08 23.10
N ARG A 16 18.55 16.17 22.57
CA ARG A 16 17.65 17.05 23.32
C ARG A 16 16.38 16.24 23.53
N SER A 17 16.01 15.94 24.78
CA SER A 17 14.75 15.27 25.11
C SER A 17 13.56 16.18 24.78
N GLY A 18 13.24 16.30 23.49
CA GLY A 18 11.89 16.64 23.05
C GLY A 18 11.04 15.38 23.17
N ASN A 19 9.76 15.53 23.52
CA ASN A 19 8.81 14.43 23.37
C ASN A 19 8.96 13.90 21.95
N ALA A 20 9.34 12.62 21.79
CA ALA A 20 9.36 12.00 20.48
C ALA A 20 7.94 12.16 19.90
N ALA A 21 7.84 12.74 18.70
CA ALA A 21 6.57 12.85 18.01
C ALA A 21 5.91 11.46 17.94
N SER A 22 4.62 11.38 18.21
CA SER A 22 3.88 10.14 18.05
C SER A 22 3.94 9.71 16.58
N ASN A 23 3.92 8.42 16.30
CA ASN A 23 3.82 7.90 14.93
C ASN A 23 2.37 7.58 14.52
N CYS A 24 1.40 8.14 15.24
CA CYS A 24 -0.01 7.88 15.03
C CYS A 24 -0.39 6.40 15.15
N GLY A 25 0.29 5.67 16.04
CA GLY A 25 0.05 4.25 16.28
C GLY A 25 0.26 3.37 15.05
N LEU A 26 1.06 3.85 14.08
CA LEU A 26 1.54 3.00 13.00
C LEU A 26 2.36 1.85 13.60
N PRO A 27 2.15 0.60 13.13
CA PRO A 27 2.96 -0.52 13.57
C PRO A 27 4.43 -0.24 13.31
N THR A 28 5.27 -0.60 14.28
CA THR A 28 6.70 -0.74 14.07
C THR A 28 6.97 -2.21 13.72
N GLY A 29 7.69 -2.45 12.62
CA GLY A 29 7.92 -3.79 12.08
C GLY A 29 6.80 -4.36 11.21
N SER A 30 7.02 -5.57 10.72
CA SER A 30 6.09 -6.32 9.88
C SER A 30 4.84 -6.80 10.65
N SER A 31 3.64 -6.65 10.09
CA SER A 31 2.38 -7.12 10.69
C SER A 31 1.40 -7.69 9.63
N PRO A 32 0.71 -8.82 9.89
CA PRO A 32 -0.28 -9.35 8.96
C PRO A 32 -1.57 -8.54 8.97
N VAL A 33 -2.40 -8.72 7.93
CA VAL A 33 -3.80 -8.30 7.95
C VAL A 33 -4.67 -9.50 8.36
N ASP A 34 -5.50 -9.34 9.38
CA ASP A 34 -6.50 -10.34 9.78
C ASP A 34 -7.73 -10.27 8.85
N ASN A 35 -7.57 -10.78 7.64
CA ASN A 35 -8.60 -10.80 6.61
C ASN A 35 -8.41 -12.01 5.68
N SER A 36 -9.41 -12.86 5.57
CA SER A 36 -9.36 -14.09 4.75
C SER A 36 -9.12 -13.84 3.26
N MET A 37 -9.66 -12.75 2.71
CA MET A 37 -9.43 -12.36 1.31
C MET A 37 -7.97 -11.97 1.10
N TRP A 38 -7.41 -11.18 2.03
CA TRP A 38 -6.00 -10.80 1.99
C TRP A 38 -5.09 -12.02 2.14
N SER A 39 -5.38 -12.92 3.08
CA SER A 39 -4.62 -14.15 3.27
C SER A 39 -4.67 -15.06 2.03
N SER A 40 -5.84 -15.21 1.39
CA SER A 40 -5.99 -15.97 0.15
C SER A 40 -5.20 -15.34 -1.00
N TRP A 41 -5.20 -14.02 -1.10
CA TRP A 41 -4.44 -13.30 -2.12
C TRP A 41 -2.93 -13.45 -1.89
N HIS A 42 -2.46 -13.30 -0.64
CA HIS A 42 -1.07 -13.57 -0.26
C HIS A 42 -0.61 -14.99 -0.67
N GLN A 43 -1.41 -16.03 -0.41
CA GLN A 43 -1.06 -17.38 -0.86
C GLN A 43 -0.95 -17.47 -2.39
N THR A 44 -1.82 -16.77 -3.11
CA THR A 44 -1.77 -16.73 -4.57
C THR A 44 -0.51 -16.03 -5.09
N LEU A 45 -0.17 -14.87 -4.51
CA LEU A 45 1.06 -14.13 -4.84
C LEU A 45 2.30 -14.98 -4.55
N LYS A 46 2.37 -15.59 -3.36
CA LYS A 46 3.43 -16.51 -2.98
C LYS A 46 3.59 -17.64 -3.99
N SER A 47 2.51 -18.33 -4.36
CA SER A 47 2.59 -19.42 -5.34
C SER A 47 3.02 -18.95 -6.74
N GLN A 48 2.64 -17.74 -7.16
CA GLN A 48 3.11 -17.17 -8.42
C GLN A 48 4.60 -16.85 -8.40
N ILE A 49 5.09 -16.28 -7.31
CA ILE A 49 6.51 -16.02 -7.10
C ILE A 49 7.29 -17.35 -7.09
N GLU A 50 6.87 -18.32 -6.28
CA GLU A 50 7.50 -19.64 -6.22
C GLU A 50 7.50 -20.34 -7.59
N SER A 51 6.40 -20.26 -8.34
CA SER A 51 6.32 -20.86 -9.68
C SER A 51 7.23 -20.18 -10.70
N GLN A 52 7.40 -18.86 -10.64
CA GLN A 52 8.30 -18.14 -11.54
C GLN A 52 9.77 -18.37 -11.14
N ASP A 53 10.06 -18.33 -9.84
CA ASP A 53 11.39 -18.59 -9.27
C ASP A 53 11.87 -20.03 -9.49
N ALA A 54 10.97 -20.99 -9.71
CA ALA A 54 11.33 -22.38 -10.02
C ALA A 54 11.73 -22.62 -11.48
N LYS A 55 11.68 -21.62 -12.38
CA LYS A 55 12.09 -21.79 -13.78
C LYS A 55 13.61 -21.78 -13.91
N ASP A 56 14.18 -22.86 -14.46
CA ASP A 56 15.64 -23.04 -14.59
C ASP A 56 16.28 -21.97 -15.50
N ALA A 57 17.26 -21.25 -14.93
CA ALA A 57 18.28 -20.36 -15.53
C ALA A 57 18.04 -18.83 -15.50
N ALA A 58 16.84 -18.30 -15.22
CA ALA A 58 16.64 -16.83 -15.18
C ALA A 58 15.84 -16.33 -13.96
N GLY A 59 15.03 -17.18 -13.32
CA GLY A 59 14.20 -16.79 -12.18
C GLY A 59 13.24 -15.64 -12.51
N ILE A 60 13.32 -14.57 -11.73
CA ILE A 60 12.51 -13.36 -11.88
C ILE A 60 13.42 -12.21 -12.32
N ASP A 61 13.18 -11.65 -13.51
CA ASP A 61 13.89 -10.45 -13.96
C ASP A 61 13.40 -9.22 -13.19
N LEU A 62 12.08 -9.11 -13.02
CA LEU A 62 11.42 -7.90 -12.55
C LEU A 62 10.28 -8.22 -11.58
N LEU A 63 10.42 -7.79 -10.34
CA LEU A 63 9.45 -8.02 -9.28
C LEU A 63 8.85 -6.70 -8.81
N PHE A 64 7.53 -6.54 -8.93
CA PHE A 64 6.84 -5.38 -8.38
C PHE A 64 6.26 -5.69 -7.01
N TYR A 65 6.57 -4.86 -6.02
CA TYR A 65 5.96 -4.92 -4.70
C TYR A 65 5.22 -3.63 -4.35
N GLY A 66 4.06 -3.78 -3.73
CA GLY A 66 3.33 -2.62 -3.23
C GLY A 66 1.89 -2.91 -2.85
N ASP A 67 1.08 -1.86 -2.93
CA ASP A 67 -0.33 -1.86 -2.59
C ASP A 67 -1.25 -2.00 -3.84
N SER A 68 -2.45 -1.43 -3.79
CA SER A 68 -3.40 -1.43 -4.91
C SER A 68 -2.86 -0.76 -6.17
N LEU A 69 -1.99 0.25 -6.05
CA LEU A 69 -1.40 0.92 -7.22
C LEU A 69 -0.41 -0.02 -7.92
N THR A 70 0.21 -0.95 -7.19
CA THR A 70 1.01 -2.00 -7.81
C THR A 70 0.13 -3.11 -8.37
N GLU A 71 -0.90 -3.55 -7.63
CA GLU A 71 -1.78 -4.64 -8.07
C GLU A 71 -2.53 -4.30 -9.37
N LEU A 72 -2.97 -3.04 -9.52
CA LEU A 72 -3.72 -2.60 -10.69
C LEU A 72 -2.95 -2.71 -12.02
N TRP A 73 -1.62 -2.87 -12.01
CA TRP A 73 -0.87 -3.29 -13.21
C TRP A 73 -1.41 -4.60 -13.81
N ARG A 74 -1.98 -5.48 -12.98
CA ARG A 74 -2.67 -6.73 -13.35
C ARG A 74 -4.13 -6.53 -13.74
N GLY A 75 -4.67 -5.33 -13.53
CA GLY A 75 -6.09 -5.04 -13.67
C GLY A 75 -6.94 -5.62 -12.54
N THR A 76 -6.33 -6.00 -11.40
CA THR A 76 -7.02 -6.65 -10.29
C THR A 76 -7.01 -5.85 -9.00
N ALA A 77 -7.89 -6.22 -8.07
CA ALA A 77 -7.87 -5.86 -6.66
C ALA A 77 -8.17 -7.11 -5.82
N TRP A 78 -7.28 -7.48 -4.91
CA TRP A 78 -7.27 -8.76 -4.19
C TRP A 78 -7.41 -10.00 -5.09
N GLY A 79 -6.83 -9.94 -6.30
CA GLY A 79 -6.89 -11.02 -7.29
C GLY A 79 -8.18 -11.10 -8.11
N PHE A 80 -9.16 -10.25 -7.83
CA PHE A 80 -10.39 -10.13 -8.62
C PHE A 80 -10.28 -9.02 -9.65
N HIS A 81 -10.99 -9.14 -10.77
CA HIS A 81 -11.05 -8.08 -11.77
C HIS A 81 -11.51 -6.77 -11.14
N SER A 82 -10.68 -5.74 -11.24
CA SER A 82 -11.00 -4.41 -10.74
C SER A 82 -11.71 -3.61 -11.82
N ARG A 83 -12.75 -2.87 -11.42
CA ARG A 83 -13.41 -1.85 -12.25
C ARG A 83 -12.49 -0.68 -12.64
N LEU A 84 -11.40 -0.47 -11.90
CA LEU A 84 -10.38 0.53 -12.21
C LEU A 84 -9.28 -0.02 -13.12
N GLY A 85 -9.23 -1.35 -13.29
CA GLY A 85 -8.22 -2.12 -14.00
C GLY A 85 -8.27 -2.17 -15.54
N PRO A 86 -9.41 -1.96 -16.24
CA PRO A 86 -9.48 -2.19 -17.68
C PRO A 86 -8.42 -1.41 -18.47
N GLY A 87 -7.71 -2.09 -19.37
CA GLY A 87 -6.68 -1.50 -20.24
C GLY A 87 -5.29 -1.36 -19.60
N ILE A 88 -5.17 -1.38 -18.26
CA ILE A 88 -3.89 -1.25 -17.57
C ILE A 88 -2.94 -2.44 -17.84
N PRO A 89 -3.39 -3.71 -17.88
CA PRO A 89 -2.50 -4.84 -18.20
C PRO A 89 -1.83 -4.73 -19.57
N ALA A 90 -2.52 -4.11 -20.54
CA ALA A 90 -1.95 -3.85 -21.86
C ALA A 90 -0.83 -2.79 -21.80
N VAL A 91 -0.93 -1.81 -20.90
CA VAL A 91 0.15 -0.85 -20.62
C VAL A 91 1.34 -1.58 -20.03
N PHE A 92 1.13 -2.43 -19.01
CA PHE A 92 2.19 -3.22 -18.39
C PHE A 92 2.94 -4.05 -19.45
N SER A 93 2.20 -4.78 -20.28
CA SER A 93 2.76 -5.61 -21.35
C SER A 93 3.59 -4.81 -22.37
N ARG A 94 3.21 -3.56 -22.70
CA ARG A 94 3.98 -2.71 -23.60
C ARG A 94 5.35 -2.32 -23.05
N TYR A 95 5.45 -2.02 -21.76
CA TYR A 95 6.69 -1.51 -21.15
C TYR A 95 7.57 -2.62 -20.56
N PHE A 96 6.96 -3.68 -20.04
CA PHE A 96 7.64 -4.70 -19.23
C PHE A 96 7.37 -6.13 -19.70
N GLY A 97 6.55 -6.34 -20.73
CA GLY A 97 6.19 -7.68 -21.20
C GLY A 97 7.34 -8.50 -21.80
N GLN A 98 8.48 -7.87 -22.06
CA GLN A 98 9.71 -8.51 -22.49
C GLN A 98 10.51 -9.15 -21.34
N TYR A 99 10.16 -8.89 -20.08
CA TYR A 99 10.85 -9.41 -18.90
C TYR A 99 10.02 -10.50 -18.21
N ASP A 100 10.70 -11.47 -17.62
CA ASP A 100 10.09 -12.44 -16.71
C ASP A 100 9.65 -11.74 -15.42
N SER A 101 8.45 -11.16 -15.45
CA SER A 101 7.95 -10.26 -14.41
C SER A 101 6.93 -10.91 -13.47
N VAL A 102 6.96 -10.55 -12.19
CA VAL A 102 5.91 -10.85 -11.23
C VAL A 102 5.39 -9.56 -10.60
N ILE A 103 4.06 -9.41 -10.54
CA ILE A 103 3.41 -8.29 -9.86
C ILE A 103 2.80 -8.79 -8.56
N ALA A 104 3.44 -8.41 -7.43
CA ALA A 104 3.09 -8.79 -6.06
C ALA A 104 2.52 -7.60 -5.26
N GLY A 105 1.51 -6.95 -5.85
CA GLY A 105 0.70 -5.91 -5.21
C GLY A 105 -0.52 -6.49 -4.49
N ALA A 106 -0.88 -5.91 -3.35
CA ALA A 106 -2.08 -6.26 -2.61
C ALA A 106 -2.86 -5.01 -2.19
N GLY A 107 -4.13 -4.92 -2.62
CA GLY A 107 -4.97 -3.78 -2.30
C GLY A 107 -5.04 -3.46 -0.79
N GLY A 108 -4.83 -2.19 -0.45
CA GLY A 108 -4.90 -1.69 0.93
C GLY A 108 -3.66 -1.93 1.79
N ASP A 109 -2.63 -2.58 1.28
CA ASP A 109 -1.42 -2.86 2.05
C ASP A 109 -0.77 -1.58 2.58
N THR A 110 -0.40 -1.64 3.86
CA THR A 110 0.58 -0.74 4.48
C THR A 110 2.00 -1.30 4.33
N THR A 111 3.01 -0.50 4.65
CA THR A 111 4.41 -0.97 4.70
C THR A 111 4.58 -2.19 5.61
N ALA A 112 3.95 -2.19 6.78
CA ALA A 112 3.98 -3.32 7.71
C ALA A 112 3.41 -4.61 7.10
N ASN A 113 2.36 -4.50 6.27
CA ASN A 113 1.73 -5.64 5.62
C ASN A 113 2.61 -6.24 4.52
N LEU A 114 3.14 -5.39 3.64
CA LEU A 114 4.09 -5.85 2.61
C LEU A 114 5.31 -6.50 3.26
N TRP A 115 5.87 -5.88 4.31
CA TRP A 115 7.02 -6.45 5.01
C TRP A 115 6.71 -7.83 5.57
N TRP A 116 5.53 -8.01 6.15
CA TRP A 116 5.09 -9.31 6.63
C TRP A 116 5.01 -10.32 5.49
N ARG A 117 4.38 -9.98 4.34
CA ARG A 117 4.25 -10.90 3.20
C ARG A 117 5.60 -11.38 2.69
N ILE A 118 6.57 -10.48 2.54
CA ILE A 118 7.93 -10.79 2.12
C ILE A 118 8.57 -11.81 3.08
N LYS A 119 8.48 -11.55 4.39
CA LYS A 119 9.02 -12.46 5.43
C LYS A 119 8.27 -13.79 5.53
N ASN A 120 7.07 -13.89 4.98
CA ASN A 120 6.20 -15.07 5.04
C ASN A 120 6.07 -15.78 3.69
N GLY A 121 7.13 -15.70 2.88
CA GLY A 121 7.32 -16.57 1.72
C GLY A 121 7.10 -15.91 0.37
N GLU A 122 6.85 -14.59 0.33
CA GLU A 122 6.87 -13.87 -0.95
C GLU A 122 8.29 -13.51 -1.42
N LEU A 123 9.32 -13.61 -0.58
CA LEU A 123 10.70 -13.49 -1.09
C LEU A 123 11.08 -14.73 -1.94
N PRO A 124 11.58 -14.56 -3.19
CA PRO A 124 12.12 -15.65 -4.00
C PRO A 124 13.24 -16.39 -3.25
N LYS A 125 13.30 -17.71 -3.42
CA LYS A 125 14.17 -18.61 -2.64
C LYS A 125 15.37 -19.11 -3.42
N ASN A 126 15.22 -19.30 -4.72
CA ASN A 126 16.20 -19.99 -5.54
C ASN A 126 17.06 -19.00 -6.34
N HIS A 127 16.44 -17.95 -6.88
CA HIS A 127 17.09 -16.99 -7.74
C HIS A 127 16.91 -15.55 -7.24
N MET A 128 18.00 -14.80 -7.34
CA MET A 128 18.02 -13.36 -7.06
C MET A 128 17.21 -12.60 -8.12
N PRO A 129 16.18 -11.82 -7.73
CA PRO A 129 15.55 -10.89 -8.66
C PRO A 129 16.57 -9.86 -9.16
N LYS A 130 16.60 -9.58 -10.47
CA LYS A 130 17.49 -8.53 -10.98
C LYS A 130 17.03 -7.16 -10.52
N VAL A 131 15.74 -6.87 -10.65
CA VAL A 131 15.13 -5.59 -10.26
C VAL A 131 13.87 -5.82 -9.44
N VAL A 132 13.75 -5.08 -8.35
CA VAL A 132 12.52 -4.87 -7.59
C VAL A 132 12.05 -3.44 -7.80
N VAL A 133 10.80 -3.27 -8.20
CA VAL A 133 10.12 -1.97 -8.22
C VAL A 133 9.17 -1.90 -7.04
N MET A 134 9.33 -0.92 -6.16
CA MET A 134 8.55 -0.83 -4.91
C MET A 134 7.82 0.49 -4.76
N MET A 135 6.52 0.43 -4.49
CA MET A 135 5.72 1.60 -4.09
C MET A 135 4.72 1.21 -3.00
N VAL A 136 4.93 1.70 -1.77
CA VAL A 136 4.06 1.42 -0.62
C VAL A 136 4.17 2.55 0.40
N GLY A 137 3.10 2.84 1.14
CA GLY A 137 3.08 3.90 2.16
C GLY A 137 1.86 4.81 2.13
N ALA A 138 1.12 4.84 1.01
CA ALA A 138 -0.05 5.70 0.86
C ALA A 138 -1.19 5.32 1.83
N ASN A 139 -1.34 4.03 2.11
CA ASN A 139 -2.35 3.51 3.05
C ASN A 139 -1.93 3.74 4.50
N ASP A 140 -0.63 3.69 4.81
CA ASP A 140 -0.10 4.05 6.13
C ASP A 140 -0.46 5.48 6.50
N LEU A 141 -0.32 6.43 5.56
CA LEU A 141 -0.72 7.82 5.81
C LEU A 141 -2.23 7.95 6.07
N THR A 142 -3.06 7.14 5.41
CA THR A 142 -4.51 7.10 5.66
C THR A 142 -4.81 6.52 7.05
N ALA A 143 -4.12 5.45 7.44
CA ALA A 143 -4.24 4.84 8.75
C ALA A 143 -3.79 5.77 9.88
N ALA A 144 -2.65 6.45 9.71
CA ALA A 144 -2.13 7.43 10.64
C ALA A 144 -3.12 8.60 10.83
N TYR A 145 -3.72 9.08 9.74
CA TYR A 145 -4.76 10.10 9.82
C TYR A 145 -5.95 9.66 10.68
N ALA A 146 -6.46 8.45 10.42
CA ALA A 146 -7.62 7.91 11.13
C ALA A 146 -7.36 7.74 12.64
N GLN A 147 -6.11 7.51 13.04
CA GLN A 147 -5.73 7.34 14.45
C GLN A 147 -5.45 8.67 15.16
N CYS A 148 -4.62 9.54 14.57
CA CYS A 148 -4.24 10.81 15.21
C CYS A 148 -5.36 11.86 15.16
N GLY A 149 -6.19 11.85 14.12
CA GLY A 149 -6.95 13.03 13.73
C GLY A 149 -5.99 14.20 13.39
N THR A 150 -6.49 15.25 12.76
CA THR A 150 -5.72 16.37 12.20
C THR A 150 -4.97 17.27 13.20
N TRP A 151 -4.80 16.85 14.45
CA TRP A 151 -4.64 17.80 15.56
C TRP A 151 -3.19 18.22 15.86
N ASP A 152 -2.17 17.45 15.43
CA ASP A 152 -0.76 17.86 15.52
C ASP A 152 0.02 17.51 14.24
N GLN A 153 0.55 18.55 13.59
CA GLN A 153 1.36 18.43 12.38
C GLN A 153 2.65 17.63 12.63
N ASN A 154 3.22 17.66 13.84
CA ASN A 154 4.44 16.95 14.20
C ASN A 154 4.24 15.43 14.22
N ASP A 155 3.09 14.96 14.72
CA ASP A 155 2.78 13.53 14.75
C ASP A 155 2.64 12.96 13.34
N TYR A 156 2.09 13.76 12.41
CA TYR A 156 1.93 13.29 11.04
C TYR A 156 3.25 13.24 10.25
N TYR A 157 4.19 14.12 10.56
CA TYR A 157 5.58 13.99 10.09
C TYR A 157 6.30 12.81 10.76
N GLY A 158 6.01 12.52 12.03
CA GLY A 158 6.50 11.31 12.72
C GLY A 158 6.03 10.01 12.05
N ALA A 159 4.79 9.99 11.55
CA ALA A 159 4.27 8.89 10.74
C ALA A 159 5.09 8.71 9.44
N ALA A 160 5.37 9.79 8.70
CA ALA A 160 6.19 9.71 7.49
C ALA A 160 7.58 9.10 7.74
N ALA A 161 8.26 9.50 8.82
CA ALA A 161 9.54 8.92 9.21
C ALA A 161 9.43 7.42 9.56
N THR A 162 8.37 7.03 10.27
CA THR A 162 8.11 5.62 10.61
C THR A 162 7.88 4.78 9.36
N ILE A 163 7.10 5.28 8.39
CA ILE A 163 6.84 4.60 7.12
C ILE A 163 8.15 4.40 6.35
N ALA A 164 9.01 5.43 6.28
CA ALA A 164 10.31 5.31 5.62
C ALA A 164 11.23 4.30 6.32
N GLN A 165 11.25 4.25 7.66
CA GLN A 165 11.98 3.22 8.41
C GLN A 165 11.46 1.81 8.11
N GLN A 166 10.16 1.62 7.96
CA GLN A 166 9.57 0.34 7.57
C GLN A 166 9.99 -0.05 6.15
N VAL A 167 9.98 0.89 5.20
CA VAL A 167 10.51 0.67 3.84
C VAL A 167 11.98 0.29 3.88
N GLN A 168 12.80 0.97 4.69
CA GLN A 168 14.20 0.60 4.90
C GLN A 168 14.34 -0.82 5.45
N GLY A 169 13.46 -1.24 6.38
CA GLY A 169 13.42 -2.61 6.87
C GLY A 169 13.07 -3.66 5.81
N ILE A 170 12.15 -3.32 4.89
CA ILE A 170 11.82 -4.17 3.74
C ILE A 170 13.04 -4.29 2.81
N ILE A 171 13.68 -3.18 2.46
CA ILE A 171 14.90 -3.14 1.65
C ILE A 171 15.97 -4.03 2.29
N GLY A 172 16.23 -3.85 3.58
CA GLY A 172 17.18 -4.66 4.34
C GLY A 172 16.85 -6.15 4.28
N THR A 173 15.56 -6.53 4.42
CA THR A 173 15.14 -7.94 4.34
C THR A 173 15.39 -8.53 2.94
N ILE A 174 15.17 -7.75 1.88
CA ILE A 174 15.47 -8.19 0.51
C ILE A 174 16.97 -8.38 0.35
N HIS A 175 17.78 -7.38 0.71
CA HIS A 175 19.24 -7.40 0.52
C HIS A 175 19.99 -8.34 1.48
N GLU A 176 19.41 -8.71 2.61
CA GLU A 176 19.93 -9.78 3.48
C GLU A 176 20.02 -11.12 2.74
N THR A 177 19.05 -11.39 1.85
CA THR A 177 19.04 -12.61 1.02
C THR A 177 19.71 -12.36 -0.34
N TRP A 178 19.42 -11.20 -0.93
CA TRP A 178 19.72 -10.86 -2.31
C TRP A 178 20.43 -9.49 -2.42
N PRO A 179 21.69 -9.39 -1.97
CA PRO A 179 22.39 -8.11 -1.86
C PRO A 179 22.69 -7.42 -3.20
N GLY A 180 22.52 -8.13 -4.33
CA GLY A 180 22.72 -7.58 -5.67
C GLY A 180 21.41 -7.25 -6.41
N THR A 181 20.26 -7.39 -5.76
CA THR A 181 18.97 -6.97 -6.35
C THR A 181 18.93 -5.45 -6.41
N GLU A 182 18.64 -4.89 -7.59
CA GLU A 182 18.43 -3.45 -7.72
C GLU A 182 17.01 -3.08 -7.26
N ILE A 183 16.89 -2.10 -6.38
CA ILE A 183 15.60 -1.61 -5.90
C ILE A 183 15.33 -0.22 -6.47
N ILE A 184 14.29 -0.12 -7.30
CA ILE A 184 13.71 1.14 -7.74
C ILE A 184 12.58 1.50 -6.75
N LEU A 185 12.84 2.46 -5.87
CA LEU A 185 11.88 2.95 -4.88
C LEU A 185 11.09 4.13 -5.45
N LEU A 186 9.78 3.96 -5.61
CA LEU A 186 8.89 4.99 -6.13
C LEU A 186 8.39 5.90 -5.01
N GLY A 187 8.43 7.20 -5.27
CA GLY A 187 7.73 8.16 -4.44
C GLY A 187 6.20 8.02 -4.53
N ILE A 188 5.54 8.29 -3.42
CA ILE A 188 4.08 8.27 -3.26
C ILE A 188 3.44 9.37 -4.09
N LEU A 189 2.44 8.98 -4.89
CA LEU A 189 1.72 9.87 -5.78
C LEU A 189 0.78 10.83 -5.02
N PRO A 190 0.47 12.01 -5.59
CA PRO A 190 -0.57 12.88 -5.08
C PRO A 190 -1.92 12.15 -5.06
N ARG A 191 -2.75 12.43 -4.06
CA ARG A 191 -4.09 11.87 -3.98
C ARG A 191 -5.04 12.75 -3.18
N GLY A 192 -6.32 12.66 -3.50
CA GLY A 192 -7.42 13.21 -2.71
C GLY A 192 -7.84 12.30 -1.56
N THR A 193 -8.82 12.77 -0.80
CA THR A 193 -9.34 12.13 0.42
C THR A 193 -10.79 11.69 0.30
N ASP A 194 -11.50 12.00 -0.79
CA ASP A 194 -12.93 11.64 -0.94
C ASP A 194 -13.77 11.95 0.33
N TYR A 195 -13.47 13.07 0.99
CA TYR A 195 -14.07 13.56 2.24
C TYR A 195 -13.81 12.77 3.53
N TRP A 196 -13.02 11.68 3.53
CA TRP A 196 -12.70 10.97 4.79
C TRP A 196 -11.89 11.83 5.77
N ASP A 197 -11.33 12.95 5.31
CA ASP A 197 -10.65 13.94 6.12
C ASP A 197 -11.59 15.02 6.70
N GLY A 198 -12.90 14.89 6.54
CA GLY A 198 -13.87 15.82 7.10
C GLY A 198 -14.05 17.12 6.30
N GLY A 199 -13.50 17.22 5.08
CA GLY A 199 -13.78 18.40 4.25
C GLY A 199 -13.17 18.47 2.86
N SER A 200 -12.10 17.73 2.55
CA SER A 200 -11.48 17.81 1.22
C SER A 200 -12.19 16.86 0.24
N GLY A 201 -12.47 17.36 -0.96
CA GLY A 201 -13.10 16.54 -1.99
C GLY A 201 -12.13 15.52 -2.60
N ARG A 202 -12.70 14.59 -3.37
CA ARG A 202 -11.98 13.56 -4.13
C ARG A 202 -10.80 14.08 -4.97
N THR A 203 -10.93 15.29 -5.51
CA THR A 203 -9.95 15.88 -6.43
C THR A 203 -9.16 17.02 -5.79
N SER A 204 -9.42 17.34 -4.52
CA SER A 204 -8.75 18.43 -3.83
C SER A 204 -7.26 18.13 -3.70
N TRP A 205 -6.42 19.05 -4.20
CA TRP A 205 -4.98 19.08 -3.97
C TRP A 205 -4.51 20.53 -4.05
N PRO A 206 -3.76 21.07 -3.07
CA PRO A 206 -3.35 20.42 -1.84
C PRO A 206 -4.53 20.10 -0.90
N ASN A 207 -4.37 19.07 -0.07
CA ASN A 207 -5.24 18.65 1.04
C ASN A 207 -4.41 18.20 2.26
N VAL A 208 -5.03 17.59 3.27
CA VAL A 208 -4.37 17.13 4.52
C VAL A 208 -3.20 16.17 4.30
N LEU A 209 -3.21 15.41 3.19
CA LEU A 209 -2.15 14.46 2.83
C LEU A 209 -0.95 15.11 2.14
N THR A 210 -1.04 16.37 1.69
CA THR A 210 0.02 17.00 0.89
C THR A 210 1.35 17.04 1.62
N GLY A 211 1.40 17.70 2.78
CA GLY A 211 2.63 17.81 3.58
C GLY A 211 3.21 16.45 4.01
N PRO A 212 2.39 15.52 4.49
CA PRO A 212 2.82 14.14 4.81
C PRO A 212 3.35 13.35 3.62
N ILE A 213 2.69 13.40 2.45
CA ILE A 213 3.17 12.75 1.22
C ILE A 213 4.51 13.38 0.80
N GLU A 214 4.61 14.70 0.82
CA GLU A 214 5.87 15.39 0.50
C GLU A 214 6.98 15.03 1.50
N SER A 215 6.65 14.92 2.79
CA SER A 215 7.61 14.50 3.81
C SER A 215 8.05 13.06 3.63
N LEU A 216 7.12 12.14 3.42
CA LEU A 216 7.42 10.74 3.15
C LEU A 216 8.29 10.61 1.90
N ASN A 217 7.98 11.33 0.82
CA ASN A 217 8.80 11.31 -0.39
C ASN A 217 10.23 11.86 -0.16
N ARG A 218 10.41 12.84 0.72
CA ARG A 218 11.76 13.29 1.12
C ARG A 218 12.51 12.21 1.88
N GLU A 219 11.85 11.54 2.83
CA GLU A 219 12.45 10.45 3.61
C GLU A 219 12.78 9.23 2.74
N LEU A 220 11.87 8.82 1.84
CA LEU A 220 12.10 7.74 0.87
C LEU A 220 13.27 8.08 -0.06
N LYS A 221 13.35 9.33 -0.53
CA LYS A 221 14.50 9.78 -1.32
C LYS A 221 15.81 9.70 -0.53
N ALA A 222 15.79 9.99 0.77
CA ALA A 222 16.97 9.90 1.62
C ALA A 222 17.47 8.45 1.83
N LEU A 223 16.66 7.44 1.48
CA LEU A 223 17.10 6.04 1.45
C LEU A 223 17.96 5.72 0.23
N GLU A 224 17.93 6.55 -0.82
CA GLU A 224 18.87 6.42 -1.94
C GLU A 224 20.30 6.55 -1.45
N GLY A 225 21.16 5.60 -1.81
CA GLY A 225 22.55 5.56 -1.34
C GLY A 225 22.74 5.15 0.12
N SER A 226 21.66 4.89 0.88
CA SER A 226 21.77 4.18 2.17
C SER A 226 22.18 2.71 1.98
N ASP A 227 21.97 2.21 0.77
CA ASP A 227 22.45 0.95 0.22
C ASP A 227 22.92 1.22 -1.23
N ALA A 228 23.91 0.46 -1.71
CA ALA A 228 24.48 0.63 -3.04
C ALA A 228 23.49 0.31 -4.18
N ASN A 229 22.48 -0.51 -3.91
CA ASN A 229 21.52 -1.02 -4.90
C ASN A 229 20.11 -0.44 -4.73
N VAL A 230 19.99 0.80 -4.23
CA VAL A 230 18.70 1.50 -4.07
C VAL A 230 18.72 2.81 -4.85
N THR A 231 17.72 3.01 -5.71
CA THR A 231 17.51 4.25 -6.45
C THR A 231 16.09 4.75 -6.28
N TYR A 232 15.96 6.03 -5.94
CA TYR A 232 14.67 6.67 -5.76
C TYR A 232 14.22 7.35 -7.06
N VAL A 233 12.94 7.20 -7.40
CA VAL A 233 12.34 7.92 -8.53
C VAL A 233 10.95 8.45 -8.18
N TYR A 234 10.66 9.68 -8.59
CA TYR A 234 9.33 10.25 -8.50
C TYR A 234 8.69 10.36 -9.89
N CYS A 235 7.68 9.53 -10.13
CA CYS A 235 6.97 9.47 -11.41
C CYS A 235 5.61 10.21 -11.40
N GLY A 236 5.30 10.95 -10.34
CA GLY A 236 4.02 11.66 -10.15
C GLY A 236 3.97 13.07 -10.74
N SER A 237 5.01 13.51 -11.47
CA SER A 237 4.97 14.80 -12.15
C SER A 237 3.75 14.89 -13.07
N GLY A 238 3.03 16.01 -13.09
CA GLY A 238 1.81 16.18 -13.91
C GLY A 238 0.55 15.48 -13.41
N PHE A 239 0.59 14.72 -12.30
CA PHE A 239 -0.58 14.10 -11.68
C PHE A 239 -1.44 15.13 -10.90
N THR A 240 -0.99 16.38 -10.87
CA THR A 240 -1.69 17.54 -10.32
C THR A 240 -1.71 18.67 -11.35
N THR A 241 -2.66 19.58 -11.18
CA THR A 241 -2.88 20.80 -11.95
C THR A 241 -3.09 21.96 -10.97
N SER A 242 -3.24 23.18 -11.49
CA SER A 242 -3.67 24.33 -10.67
C SER A 242 -5.05 24.15 -10.04
N SER A 243 -5.89 23.24 -10.57
CA SER A 243 -7.22 22.91 -10.04
C SER A 243 -7.27 21.71 -9.09
N GLY A 244 -6.12 21.11 -8.77
CA GLY A 244 -6.03 19.94 -7.89
C GLY A 244 -5.57 18.68 -8.63
N ILE A 245 -6.05 17.51 -8.21
CA ILE A 245 -5.69 16.23 -8.82
C ILE A 245 -6.03 16.21 -10.32
N ASN A 246 -5.07 15.79 -11.15
CA ASN A 246 -5.29 15.64 -12.59
C ASN A 246 -6.08 14.35 -12.86
N MET A 247 -7.38 14.49 -13.11
CA MET A 247 -8.27 13.35 -13.33
C MET A 247 -8.00 12.59 -14.64
N GLN A 248 -7.22 13.15 -15.56
CA GLN A 248 -6.73 12.40 -16.72
C GLN A 248 -5.79 11.28 -16.28
N TYR A 249 -4.97 11.50 -15.25
CA TYR A 249 -3.98 10.54 -14.76
C TYR A 249 -4.42 9.80 -13.50
N ILE A 250 -5.27 10.38 -12.67
CA ILE A 250 -5.80 9.75 -11.45
C ILE A 250 -7.33 9.68 -11.54
N GLN A 251 -7.89 8.51 -11.80
CA GLN A 251 -9.29 8.35 -12.23
C GLN A 251 -10.33 8.46 -11.11
N ASP A 252 -9.94 8.26 -9.85
CA ASP A 252 -10.85 8.30 -8.70
C ASP A 252 -10.31 9.16 -7.54
N GLY A 253 -9.32 10.00 -7.82
CA GLY A 253 -8.61 10.78 -6.80
C GLY A 253 -7.49 10.02 -6.09
N GLN A 254 -7.30 8.71 -6.32
CA GLN A 254 -6.18 7.94 -5.74
C GLN A 254 -5.45 7.08 -6.78
N HIS A 255 -6.18 6.29 -7.56
CA HIS A 255 -5.65 5.28 -8.45
C HIS A 255 -5.37 5.85 -9.83
N PRO A 256 -4.21 5.54 -10.44
CA PRO A 256 -3.93 5.98 -11.80
C PRO A 256 -4.93 5.39 -12.81
N SER A 257 -5.25 6.17 -13.84
CA SER A 257 -5.96 5.71 -15.04
C SER A 257 -4.99 4.98 -15.99
N VAL A 258 -5.47 4.49 -17.13
CA VAL A 258 -4.60 3.99 -18.22
C VAL A 258 -3.54 5.04 -18.61
N ALA A 259 -3.91 6.33 -18.70
CA ALA A 259 -2.96 7.39 -19.02
C ALA A 259 -1.96 7.68 -17.88
N GLY A 260 -2.40 7.49 -16.62
CA GLY A 260 -1.50 7.55 -15.47
C GLY A 260 -0.49 6.40 -15.48
N TYR A 261 -0.93 5.16 -15.74
CA TYR A 261 -0.04 4.01 -15.88
C TYR A 261 0.90 4.13 -17.08
N GLU A 262 0.47 4.76 -18.17
CA GLU A 262 1.36 5.13 -19.28
C GLU A 262 2.49 6.07 -18.83
N ALA A 263 2.17 7.08 -18.03
CA ALA A 263 3.17 7.99 -17.48
C ALA A 263 4.13 7.26 -16.53
N LEU A 264 3.63 6.37 -15.67
CA LEU A 264 4.45 5.53 -14.80
C LEU A 264 5.36 4.60 -15.61
N GLY A 265 4.81 3.89 -16.61
CA GLY A 265 5.59 2.98 -17.47
C GLY A 265 6.71 3.71 -18.22
N ARG A 266 6.43 4.90 -18.76
CA ARG A 266 7.44 5.75 -19.43
C ARG A 266 8.53 6.22 -18.46
N CYS A 267 8.18 6.53 -17.22
CA CYS A 267 9.14 6.94 -16.19
C CYS A 267 10.06 5.78 -15.75
N LEU A 268 9.48 4.58 -15.58
CA LEU A 268 10.17 3.43 -15.00
C LEU A 268 10.97 2.61 -16.02
N SER A 269 10.46 2.46 -17.24
CA SER A 269 11.06 1.55 -18.24
C SER A 269 12.53 1.82 -18.56
N PRO A 270 13.03 3.07 -18.62
CA PRO A 270 14.46 3.30 -18.85
C PRO A 270 15.34 2.80 -17.69
N LEU A 271 14.89 2.97 -16.44
CA LEU A 271 15.61 2.49 -15.26
C LEU A 271 15.63 0.96 -15.20
N VAL A 272 14.45 0.34 -15.38
CA VAL A 272 14.31 -1.12 -15.43
C VAL A 272 15.21 -1.71 -16.51
N ALA A 273 15.18 -1.15 -17.73
CA ALA A 273 16.03 -1.61 -18.83
C ALA A 273 17.52 -1.42 -18.53
N ALA A 274 17.92 -0.31 -17.90
CA ALA A 274 19.31 -0.06 -17.55
C ALA A 274 19.83 -1.13 -16.57
N TYR A 275 19.11 -1.40 -15.48
CA TYR A 275 19.53 -2.38 -14.48
C TYR A 275 19.51 -3.82 -15.01
N ILE A 276 18.48 -4.20 -15.77
CA ILE A 276 18.39 -5.57 -16.33
C ILE A 276 19.49 -5.82 -17.37
N ASN A 277 19.83 -4.83 -18.21
CA ASN A 277 20.76 -5.04 -19.33
C ASN A 277 22.23 -4.79 -18.97
N ASN A 278 22.53 -3.83 -18.08
CA ASN A 278 23.89 -3.37 -17.82
C ASN A 278 24.40 -3.72 -16.40
N GLY A 279 23.57 -4.34 -15.56
CA GLY A 279 23.85 -4.46 -14.11
C GLY A 279 23.84 -3.09 -13.41
N SER A 280 24.37 -3.00 -12.19
CA SER A 280 24.33 -1.85 -11.26
C SER A 280 24.87 -0.49 -11.76
N ALA A 281 25.25 -0.39 -13.04
CA ALA A 281 25.74 0.84 -13.67
C ALA A 281 24.60 1.62 -14.37
N ALA A 282 23.46 1.81 -13.70
CA ALA A 282 22.41 2.68 -14.23
C ALA A 282 22.81 4.17 -14.13
N PRO A 283 22.37 5.02 -15.06
CA PRO A 283 22.74 6.43 -15.08
C PRO A 283 22.11 7.20 -13.91
N ALA A 284 22.83 8.22 -13.42
CA ALA A 284 22.34 9.10 -12.37
C ALA A 284 20.94 9.67 -12.73
N PRO A 285 19.96 9.65 -11.80
CA PRO A 285 18.62 10.12 -12.08
C PRO A 285 18.61 11.65 -12.26
N GLY A 286 18.76 12.07 -13.51
CA GLY A 286 18.26 13.35 -13.99
C GLY A 286 16.76 13.21 -14.18
N SER A 287 15.98 14.15 -13.64
CA SER A 287 14.52 14.23 -13.73
C SER A 287 13.99 13.67 -15.05
N ALA A 288 13.08 12.70 -14.97
CA ALA A 288 12.45 12.09 -16.14
C ALA A 288 12.12 13.16 -17.21
N PRO A 289 12.38 12.90 -18.50
CA PRO A 289 12.12 13.87 -19.56
C PRO A 289 10.72 14.44 -19.44
N GLY A 290 10.62 15.78 -19.52
CA GLY A 290 9.39 16.53 -19.34
C GLY A 290 8.21 15.89 -20.07
N LEU A 291 7.10 15.77 -19.34
CA LEU A 291 5.86 15.20 -19.84
C LEU A 291 5.24 16.14 -20.88
N ASP A 292 5.56 15.93 -22.16
CA ASP A 292 4.81 16.54 -23.25
C ASP A 292 3.60 15.64 -23.60
N PRO A 293 2.35 16.08 -23.34
CA PRO A 293 1.14 15.29 -23.61
C PRO A 293 0.84 15.13 -25.12
N ALA A 294 1.60 15.79 -26.00
CA ALA A 294 1.33 15.83 -27.43
C ALA A 294 1.86 14.63 -28.23
N SER A 295 2.78 13.82 -27.69
CA SER A 295 3.42 12.73 -28.45
C SER A 295 2.64 11.40 -28.42
N ALA A 296 1.66 11.26 -27.53
CA ALA A 296 0.89 10.02 -27.37
C ALA A 296 -0.27 9.84 -28.39
N ALA A 297 -0.52 10.83 -29.25
CA ALA A 297 -1.64 10.79 -30.20
C ALA A 297 -1.27 10.22 -31.61
N GLY A 298 -0.01 9.81 -31.85
CA GLY A 298 0.49 9.56 -33.21
C GLY A 298 0.59 8.12 -33.69
N ALA A 299 0.40 7.09 -32.85
CA ALA A 299 0.59 5.70 -33.27
C ALA A 299 -0.71 5.08 -33.80
N ALA A 300 -0.98 5.25 -35.09
CA ALA A 300 -1.99 4.49 -35.81
C ALA A 300 -1.66 2.98 -35.77
N GLN A 301 -2.65 2.17 -35.40
CA GLN A 301 -2.52 0.71 -35.33
C GLN A 301 -2.57 0.05 -36.72
N PRO A 302 -1.70 -0.94 -37.03
CA PRO A 302 -1.95 -1.89 -38.10
C PRO A 302 -3.02 -2.90 -37.66
N GLY A 303 -4.04 -3.07 -38.51
CA GLY A 303 -5.21 -3.91 -38.24
C GLY A 303 -4.88 -5.40 -38.08
N MET A 304 -5.60 -6.03 -37.15
CA MET A 304 -5.73 -7.48 -37.03
C MET A 304 -7.19 -7.89 -37.36
N PRO A 305 -7.39 -9.08 -37.95
CA PRO A 305 -8.67 -9.49 -38.53
C PRO A 305 -9.68 -9.90 -37.44
N GLY A 306 -10.93 -9.49 -37.62
CA GLY A 306 -12.04 -9.84 -36.73
C GLY A 306 -12.54 -11.28 -36.94
N PRO A 307 -13.08 -11.94 -35.91
CA PRO A 307 -13.70 -13.25 -36.07
C PRO A 307 -15.08 -13.12 -36.73
N ALA A 308 -15.38 -14.14 -37.54
CA ALA A 308 -16.54 -14.27 -38.40
C ALA A 308 -17.89 -14.27 -37.65
N ALA A 309 -18.89 -13.77 -38.37
CA ALA A 309 -20.29 -13.73 -37.97
C ALA A 309 -20.92 -15.13 -37.81
N ALA A 310 -21.74 -15.29 -36.78
CA ALA A 310 -22.85 -16.23 -36.78
C ALA A 310 -24.12 -15.46 -36.38
N GLY A 311 -25.07 -15.38 -37.31
CA GLY A 311 -26.30 -14.61 -37.18
C GLY A 311 -27.36 -15.30 -36.31
N GLY A 312 -28.25 -14.48 -35.75
CA GLY A 312 -29.39 -14.97 -34.96
C GLY A 312 -30.31 -13.85 -34.45
N ARG A 313 -31.06 -13.25 -35.39
CA ARG A 313 -32.38 -12.57 -35.32
C ARG A 313 -32.90 -11.92 -34.01
N SER A 314 -33.41 -10.70 -34.22
CA SER A 314 -34.15 -9.76 -33.37
C SER A 314 -35.15 -10.32 -32.34
N ALA A 315 -35.25 -9.61 -31.20
CA ALA A 315 -36.52 -9.05 -30.72
C ALA A 315 -36.26 -7.85 -29.79
N VAL A 316 -36.90 -6.73 -30.11
CA VAL A 316 -37.00 -5.51 -29.30
C VAL A 316 -38.14 -5.70 -28.31
N ALA A 317 -37.94 -5.34 -27.04
CA ALA A 317 -39.04 -5.06 -26.12
C ALA A 317 -38.61 -4.06 -25.04
N SER A 318 -39.07 -2.82 -25.21
CA SER A 318 -39.20 -1.83 -24.15
C SER A 318 -40.32 -2.25 -23.19
N PHE A 319 -40.18 -1.98 -21.89
CA PHE A 319 -41.33 -1.94 -20.99
C PHE A 319 -41.23 -0.77 -20.01
N SER A 320 -42.30 0.02 -20.01
CA SER A 320 -42.64 1.05 -19.05
C SER A 320 -43.92 0.64 -18.33
N SER A 321 -43.98 0.95 -17.02
CA SER A 321 -45.15 1.28 -16.17
C SER A 321 -46.41 0.40 -16.13
N ALA A 322 -46.81 -0.02 -14.92
CA ALA A 322 -48.17 -0.02 -14.34
C ALA A 322 -48.08 -0.53 -12.88
N THR A 323 -48.36 0.23 -11.81
CA THR A 323 -49.64 0.66 -11.18
C THR A 323 -50.62 -0.46 -10.74
N GLY A 324 -50.66 -0.68 -9.41
CA GLY A 324 -51.86 -0.94 -8.55
C GLY A 324 -52.61 -2.28 -8.71
N PRO A 325 -53.52 -2.67 -7.78
CA PRO A 325 -54.11 -1.96 -6.61
C PRO A 325 -53.75 -2.70 -5.27
N GLY A 326 -54.01 -2.26 -4.03
CA GLY A 326 -54.94 -1.31 -3.44
C GLY A 326 -55.64 -2.01 -2.27
N ASN A 327 -55.50 -1.51 -1.02
CA ASN A 327 -56.62 -1.49 -0.07
C ASN A 327 -56.40 -0.45 1.04
N ALA A 328 -57.52 0.11 1.48
CA ALA A 328 -57.68 1.40 2.14
C ALA A 328 -58.05 1.29 3.64
N GLY A 329 -58.05 2.45 4.29
CA GLY A 329 -58.65 2.75 5.60
C GLY A 329 -57.62 3.51 6.46
N GLY A 330 -57.55 4.85 6.45
CA GLY A 330 -58.57 5.81 6.91
C GLY A 330 -58.27 6.18 8.38
N ALA A 331 -58.44 7.37 8.91
CA ALA A 331 -58.74 8.73 8.46
C ALA A 331 -58.39 9.64 9.68
N GLY A 332 -58.02 10.90 9.48
CA GLY A 332 -57.94 11.88 10.57
C GLY A 332 -56.96 13.03 10.38
N ASP A 333 -57.43 14.09 9.73
CA ASP A 333 -56.90 15.47 9.71
C ASP A 333 -58.00 16.36 10.40
N PRO A 334 -57.90 17.70 10.59
CA PRO A 334 -56.76 18.64 10.53
C PRO A 334 -56.72 19.69 11.68
N SER A 335 -55.81 20.65 11.50
CA SER A 335 -55.79 22.06 11.99
C SER A 335 -54.92 22.30 13.24
N SER A 336 -54.13 23.37 13.35
CA SER A 336 -54.36 24.77 12.94
C SER A 336 -53.09 25.64 13.06
N GLY A 337 -52.97 26.66 12.18
CA GLY A 337 -52.42 28.02 12.46
C GLY A 337 -50.91 28.15 12.74
N GLY A 338 -50.19 29.20 12.35
CA GLY A 338 -50.56 30.51 11.81
C GLY A 338 -49.29 31.32 11.52
N SER A 339 -49.48 32.34 10.69
CA SER A 339 -48.59 33.33 10.11
C SER A 339 -47.87 34.30 11.08
N GLY A 340 -46.75 34.89 10.64
CA GLY A 340 -46.19 36.12 11.23
C GLY A 340 -44.93 36.66 10.53
N SER A 341 -45.04 37.82 9.89
CA SER A 341 -44.01 38.55 9.14
C SER A 341 -43.19 39.53 9.99
N SER A 342 -42.07 39.98 9.40
CA SER A 342 -41.48 41.34 9.39
C SER A 342 -40.37 41.74 10.39
N GLY A 343 -39.24 42.20 9.80
CA GLY A 343 -38.75 43.58 9.93
C GLY A 343 -37.74 43.91 11.05
N GLY A 344 -36.60 44.52 10.67
CA GLY A 344 -35.82 45.36 11.58
C GLY A 344 -34.31 45.44 11.30
N SER A 345 -33.86 46.58 10.76
CA SER A 345 -32.45 46.98 10.63
C SER A 345 -32.13 48.13 11.61
N SER A 346 -30.92 48.17 12.20
CA SER A 346 -30.17 49.36 12.72
C SER A 346 -28.97 48.85 13.53
N SER A 347 -27.70 49.01 13.14
CA SER A 347 -26.80 50.20 13.15
C SER A 347 -26.11 50.50 14.49
N GLY A 348 -24.78 50.69 14.44
CA GLY A 348 -23.91 51.33 15.46
C GLY A 348 -22.99 50.33 16.18
N GLY A 349 -21.68 50.50 16.34
CA GLY A 349 -20.77 51.61 16.05
C GLY A 349 -19.61 51.59 17.08
N GLY A 350 -18.37 51.58 16.59
CA GLY A 350 -17.17 52.18 17.23
C GLY A 350 -16.55 51.57 18.50
N GLY A 351 -15.21 51.49 18.53
CA GLY A 351 -14.45 51.44 19.79
C GLY A 351 -13.09 50.74 19.72
N SER A 352 -12.03 51.51 19.45
CA SER A 352 -10.61 51.12 19.54
C SER A 352 -10.04 51.25 20.96
N GLY A 353 -8.94 50.54 21.23
CA GLY A 353 -8.00 50.76 22.36
C GLY A 353 -8.01 49.60 23.36
N GLY A 354 -6.91 49.05 23.86
CA GLY A 354 -5.50 49.43 23.85
C GLY A 354 -4.89 49.09 25.21
N GLY A 355 -3.88 48.22 25.23
CA GLY A 355 -2.83 48.14 26.26
C GLY A 355 -3.16 47.53 27.63
N GLY A 356 -2.15 46.85 28.21
CA GLY A 356 -2.03 46.73 29.67
C GLY A 356 -1.69 45.35 30.21
N SER A 357 -0.40 45.04 30.27
CA SER A 357 0.20 43.98 31.08
C SER A 357 -0.07 44.16 32.58
N SER A 358 -0.22 43.08 33.34
CA SER A 358 0.45 42.94 34.65
C SER A 358 0.28 41.53 35.22
N ALA A 359 1.42 40.93 35.57
CA ALA A 359 1.55 39.81 36.47
C ALA A 359 1.09 40.18 37.89
N GLY A 360 0.61 39.19 38.64
CA GLY A 360 0.25 39.32 40.04
C GLY A 360 0.12 37.96 40.71
N SER A 361 1.26 37.45 41.19
CA SER A 361 1.32 36.34 42.14
C SER A 361 0.91 36.83 43.52
N SER A 362 0.04 36.10 44.24
CA SER A 362 0.09 36.08 45.70
C SER A 362 -0.52 34.81 46.27
N SER A 363 0.31 34.18 47.08
CA SER A 363 0.18 33.04 47.97
C SER A 363 -0.76 33.25 49.17
N GLY A 364 -1.22 32.14 49.74
CA GLY A 364 -1.70 32.00 51.13
C GLY A 364 -3.04 31.25 51.17
N GLY A 365 -3.24 30.16 51.91
CA GLY A 365 -2.44 29.53 52.93
C GLY A 365 -3.37 28.76 53.88
N SER A 366 -3.33 27.44 53.79
CA SER A 366 -3.38 26.45 54.88
C SER A 366 -4.62 26.21 55.76
N SER A 367 -4.77 24.89 56.02
CA SER A 367 -5.31 24.19 57.21
C SER A 367 -6.76 23.70 57.10
N ARG A 368 -7.14 22.50 57.58
CA ARG A 368 -6.46 21.32 58.16
C ARG A 368 -7.55 20.23 58.23
N GLY A 369 -7.20 18.97 58.02
CA GLY A 369 -8.08 17.83 58.32
C GLY A 369 -7.64 16.53 57.65
N GLY A 370 -6.74 15.77 58.29
CA GLY A 370 -6.57 14.33 58.03
C GLY A 370 -7.21 13.52 59.18
N PRO A 371 -6.89 12.22 59.34
CA PRO A 371 -6.51 11.22 58.35
C PRO A 371 -7.48 10.02 58.37
N GLY A 372 -7.55 9.28 57.25
CA GLY A 372 -8.34 8.05 57.16
C GLY A 372 -7.70 7.11 56.15
N SER A 373 -6.81 6.27 56.65
CA SER A 373 -6.09 5.21 55.97
C SER A 373 -7.02 4.10 55.46
N ASN A 374 -6.82 3.67 54.21
CA ASN A 374 -6.93 2.24 53.90
C ASN A 374 -5.94 1.87 52.78
N SER A 375 -4.86 1.22 53.18
CA SER A 375 -3.91 0.51 52.33
C SER A 375 -4.23 -0.99 52.40
N GLY A 376 -4.03 -1.71 51.29
CA GLY A 376 -4.32 -3.15 51.08
C GLY A 376 -3.61 -4.11 52.04
N PRO A 377 -3.67 -5.44 51.83
CA PRO A 377 -3.12 -6.06 50.61
C PRO A 377 -3.90 -7.31 50.12
N VAL A 378 -3.61 -7.79 48.91
CA VAL A 378 -3.80 -9.22 48.60
C VAL A 378 -2.46 -9.74 48.11
N GLY A 379 -1.81 -10.50 48.99
CA GLY A 379 -0.53 -11.14 48.76
C GLY A 379 -0.65 -12.58 48.21
N PRO A 380 0.49 -13.24 47.99
CA PRO A 380 0.65 -14.41 47.13
C PRO A 380 0.85 -15.74 47.90
N GLY A 381 0.89 -16.85 47.15
CA GLY A 381 1.39 -18.17 47.58
C GLY A 381 0.46 -19.30 47.10
N GLY A 382 0.90 -20.43 46.55
CA GLY A 382 2.22 -20.99 46.30
C GLY A 382 2.04 -22.49 46.01
N GLY A 383 2.85 -23.07 45.13
CA GLY A 383 2.90 -24.53 44.91
C GLY A 383 3.45 -24.97 43.55
N GLY A 384 4.76 -25.16 43.45
CA GLY A 384 5.36 -26.24 42.62
C GLY A 384 5.83 -27.37 43.55
N PRO A 385 6.62 -28.38 43.11
CA PRO A 385 6.99 -28.81 41.75
C PRO A 385 6.70 -30.33 41.51
N GLY A 386 6.86 -30.82 40.28
CA GLY A 386 6.91 -32.27 40.01
C GLY A 386 7.02 -32.63 38.53
N GLY A 387 8.21 -33.05 38.09
CA GLY A 387 8.38 -34.04 37.01
C GLY A 387 9.10 -35.27 37.59
N PRO A 388 9.63 -36.22 36.78
CA PRO A 388 9.19 -36.78 35.50
C PRO A 388 9.01 -38.32 35.57
N GLY A 389 8.58 -38.94 34.46
CA GLY A 389 8.61 -40.40 34.23
C GLY A 389 7.21 -41.01 34.07
N GLY A 390 6.92 -41.89 33.12
CA GLY A 390 7.69 -42.59 32.10
C GLY A 390 6.78 -43.67 31.48
N THR A 391 7.27 -44.29 30.40
CA THR A 391 6.80 -45.54 29.76
C THR A 391 5.64 -45.45 28.75
N GLY A 392 5.99 -45.67 27.46
CA GLY A 392 5.11 -46.28 26.45
C GLY A 392 4.85 -47.76 26.75
N PRO A 393 4.30 -48.59 25.84
CA PRO A 393 4.49 -48.63 24.38
C PRO A 393 3.13 -48.54 23.62
N GLY A 394 2.99 -48.46 22.30
CA GLY A 394 3.71 -49.13 21.23
C GLY A 394 2.99 -48.87 19.89
N LEU A 395 3.77 -48.98 18.82
CA LEU A 395 3.38 -48.90 17.40
C LEU A 395 2.42 -50.06 17.02
N PRO A 396 1.80 -49.98 15.83
CA PRO A 396 2.45 -50.68 14.72
C PRO A 396 2.44 -49.92 13.38
N GLY A 397 3.58 -49.94 12.71
CA GLY A 397 3.65 -50.10 11.24
C GLY A 397 4.51 -51.35 10.96
N PRO A 398 4.95 -51.63 9.72
CA PRO A 398 4.35 -51.37 8.41
C PRO A 398 3.94 -52.69 7.72
N GLY A 399 3.08 -52.64 6.70
CA GLY A 399 2.71 -53.81 5.90
C GLY A 399 3.02 -53.61 4.43
N GLY A 400 3.98 -54.36 3.91
CA GLY A 400 4.15 -54.71 2.49
C GLY A 400 4.89 -56.05 2.42
N PRO A 401 5.24 -56.58 1.23
CA PRO A 401 4.46 -56.79 0.01
C PRO A 401 4.11 -58.30 -0.15
N GLY A 402 3.16 -58.63 -1.03
CA GLY A 402 2.86 -60.02 -1.41
C GLY A 402 2.88 -60.19 -2.93
N GLN A 403 3.96 -60.80 -3.44
CA GLN A 403 4.02 -61.36 -4.79
C GLN A 403 3.35 -62.74 -4.79
N THR A 404 2.57 -63.04 -5.85
CA THR A 404 2.55 -64.36 -6.51
C THR A 404 2.15 -64.18 -7.99
N GLY A 405 3.03 -64.52 -8.93
CA GLY A 405 2.66 -64.89 -10.32
C GLY A 405 2.21 -66.36 -10.39
N PRO A 406 2.22 -67.05 -11.55
CA PRO A 406 2.53 -66.61 -12.92
C PRO A 406 1.46 -67.03 -13.98
N GLY A 407 1.58 -66.52 -15.21
CA GLY A 407 0.89 -67.08 -16.39
C GLY A 407 0.90 -66.18 -17.63
N GLY A 408 1.87 -66.37 -18.54
CA GLY A 408 1.74 -65.96 -19.95
C GLY A 408 0.97 -67.02 -20.77
N PRO A 409 1.03 -67.04 -22.12
CA PRO A 409 1.56 -66.07 -23.08
C PRO A 409 0.57 -65.71 -24.23
N GLY A 410 0.93 -64.77 -25.12
CA GLY A 410 0.57 -64.87 -26.55
C GLY A 410 0.11 -63.59 -27.28
N GLY A 411 0.73 -63.35 -28.44
CA GLY A 411 0.14 -62.62 -29.58
C GLY A 411 0.65 -61.18 -29.79
N THR A 412 1.79 -60.95 -30.46
CA THR A 412 1.97 -60.68 -31.91
C THR A 412 1.53 -59.31 -32.44
N ALA A 413 2.52 -58.59 -33.01
CA ALA A 413 2.51 -57.78 -34.25
C ALA A 413 1.46 -56.64 -34.39
N SER A 414 1.70 -55.50 -35.03
CA SER A 414 2.67 -55.10 -36.04
C SER A 414 2.73 -53.57 -36.09
N GLU A 415 3.77 -53.07 -36.74
CA GLU A 415 3.96 -51.71 -37.24
C GLU A 415 2.76 -51.14 -38.01
N GLY A 416 2.67 -49.81 -37.99
CA GLY A 416 1.79 -48.93 -38.76
C GLY A 416 2.10 -47.49 -38.43
#